data_AF-A0A852UMY0-F1
#
_entry.id   AF-A0A852UMY0-F1
#
_cell.length_a   1.000
_cell.length_b   1.000
_cell.length_c   1.000
_cell.angle_alpha   90.00
_cell.angle_beta   90.00
_cell.angle_gamma   90.00
#
_symmetry.space_group_name_H-M   'P 1'
#
loop_
_entity.id
_entity.type
_entity.pdbx_description
1 polymer ?
#
loop_
_entity_poly.entity_id
_entity_poly.type
_entity_poly.pdbx_seq_one_letter_code
_entity_poly.pdbx_strand_id
1 'polypeptide(L)'
;MEKYLQHMRTKIAAEADQIVQAVSESQNKRYPFMRKLDDVLGRERERMVHMFADTLIMDESDRIETLKSWGEEAGTELSHFEMISLDMMLREMPKYRNTLGAVIKHEAIELGLDAREMYDVISVLDQSLNDAIYFFSVPFVQKEKDRLNLTQNLVSELSVPLVSINDQTAILPLVGAVDHDRAVILQERVLPNASELQLKNLIIDLSGLQTTDTFVAHQLFNLFDALSLLGIQPIVSGISPAIAQTLVQLGLTFGRIKSFATLKQALAYIEA
;
A
#
# COMPACT_ATOMS: atom_id res chain seq x y z
N MET A 1 32.92 -27.67 -17.05
CA MET A 1 32.04 -26.65 -16.46
C MET A 1 32.00 -26.72 -14.94
N GLU A 2 31.56 -27.84 -14.35
CA GLU A 2 31.41 -28.01 -12.89
C GLU A 2 32.65 -27.65 -12.05
N LYS A 3 33.85 -28.12 -12.45
CA LYS A 3 35.12 -27.75 -11.79
C LYS A 3 35.38 -26.23 -11.78
N TYR A 4 35.00 -25.53 -12.85
CA TYR A 4 35.17 -24.08 -12.94
C TYR A 4 34.18 -23.36 -12.04
N LEU A 5 32.91 -23.78 -12.02
CA LEU A 5 31.89 -23.21 -11.14
C LEU A 5 32.27 -23.38 -9.65
N GLN A 6 32.81 -24.53 -9.28
CA GLN A 6 33.31 -24.77 -7.92
C GLN A 6 34.49 -23.85 -7.56
N HIS A 7 35.41 -23.62 -8.51
CA HIS A 7 36.53 -22.70 -8.32
C HIS A 7 36.05 -21.26 -8.14
N MET A 8 35.13 -20.80 -9.00
CA MET A 8 34.52 -19.47 -8.92
C MET A 8 33.80 -19.24 -7.60
N ARG A 9 32.99 -20.21 -7.17
CA ARG A 9 32.33 -20.21 -5.85
C ARG A 9 33.34 -19.97 -4.73
N THR A 10 34.43 -20.76 -4.73
CA THR A 10 35.46 -20.68 -3.68
C THR A 10 36.14 -19.31 -3.66
N LYS A 11 36.40 -18.74 -4.84
CA LYS A 11 37.04 -17.42 -4.99
C LYS A 11 36.12 -16.28 -4.54
N ILE A 12 34.85 -16.30 -4.94
CA ILE A 12 33.87 -15.31 -4.47
C ILE A 12 33.72 -15.37 -2.95
N ALA A 13 33.62 -16.57 -2.38
CA ALA A 13 33.52 -16.73 -0.93
C ALA A 13 34.78 -16.22 -0.20
N ALA A 14 35.97 -16.38 -0.78
CA ALA A 14 37.22 -15.87 -0.21
C ALA A 14 37.34 -14.32 -0.30
N GLU A 15 36.64 -13.69 -1.24
CA GLU A 15 36.62 -12.23 -1.41
C GLU A 15 35.38 -11.56 -0.77
N ALA A 16 34.58 -12.31 0.00
CA ALA A 16 33.31 -11.84 0.54
C ALA A 16 33.46 -10.52 1.32
N ASP A 17 34.41 -10.44 2.25
CA ASP A 17 34.68 -9.24 3.05
C ASP A 17 34.94 -8.00 2.18
N GLN A 18 35.74 -8.16 1.12
CA GLN A 18 36.10 -7.06 0.22
C GLN A 18 34.87 -6.59 -0.59
N ILE A 19 34.04 -7.53 -1.02
CA ILE A 19 32.80 -7.24 -1.75
C ILE A 19 31.82 -6.51 -0.83
N VAL A 20 31.61 -7.01 0.39
CA VAL A 20 30.73 -6.40 1.41
C VAL A 20 31.19 -4.98 1.73
N GLN A 21 32.49 -4.78 1.96
CA GLN A 21 33.04 -3.45 2.21
C GLN A 21 32.83 -2.51 1.02
N ALA A 22 33.12 -2.96 -0.20
CA ALA A 22 32.97 -2.14 -1.40
C ALA A 22 31.52 -1.72 -1.68
N VAL A 23 30.55 -2.57 -1.36
CA VAL A 23 29.12 -2.25 -1.43
C VAL A 23 28.75 -1.27 -0.34
N SER A 24 29.15 -1.53 0.90
CA SER A 24 28.85 -0.69 2.07
C SER A 24 29.36 0.73 1.89
N GLU A 25 30.61 0.90 1.45
CA GLU A 25 31.20 2.21 1.16
C GLU A 25 30.44 2.95 0.05
N SER A 26 30.06 2.23 -1.02
CA SER A 26 29.29 2.79 -2.13
C SER A 26 27.90 3.27 -1.68
N GLN A 27 27.21 2.49 -0.84
CA GLN A 27 25.92 2.86 -0.29
C GLN A 27 26.06 4.03 0.68
N ASN A 28 26.98 3.96 1.64
CA ASN A 28 27.18 4.99 2.67
C ASN A 28 27.68 6.32 2.09
N LYS A 29 28.39 6.32 0.97
CA LYS A 29 28.71 7.54 0.22
C LYS A 29 27.46 8.24 -0.33
N ARG A 30 26.45 7.46 -0.72
CA ARG A 30 25.20 7.97 -1.29
C ARG A 30 24.16 8.30 -0.22
N TYR A 31 24.09 7.47 0.82
CA TYR A 31 23.14 7.55 1.92
C TYR A 31 23.90 7.52 3.25
N PRO A 32 24.51 8.64 3.70
CA PRO A 32 25.38 8.64 4.89
C PRO A 32 24.71 8.18 6.18
N PHE A 33 23.39 8.24 6.27
CA PHE A 33 22.63 7.77 7.43
C PHE A 33 22.59 6.24 7.56
N MET A 34 22.82 5.50 6.45
CA MET A 34 22.84 4.04 6.43
C MET A 34 23.96 3.44 7.28
N ARG A 35 25.00 4.22 7.61
CA ARG A 35 26.05 3.81 8.56
C ARG A 35 25.51 3.33 9.91
N LYS A 36 24.35 3.87 10.34
CA LYS A 36 23.68 3.45 11.57
C LYS A 36 23.15 2.01 11.51
N LEU A 37 23.04 1.46 10.31
CA LEU A 37 22.51 0.14 10.00
C LEU A 37 23.62 -0.80 9.50
N ASP A 38 24.90 -0.40 9.57
CA ASP A 38 26.01 -1.20 9.05
C ASP A 38 26.09 -2.59 9.69
N ASP A 39 25.71 -2.75 10.96
CA ASP A 39 25.69 -4.07 11.63
C ASP A 39 24.60 -5.01 11.06
N VAL A 40 23.44 -4.46 10.72
CA VAL A 40 22.32 -5.23 10.16
C VAL A 40 22.59 -5.50 8.68
N LEU A 41 22.89 -4.44 7.92
CA LEU A 41 23.17 -4.55 6.50
C LEU A 41 24.42 -5.38 6.24
N GLY A 42 25.49 -5.23 7.02
CA GLY A 42 26.72 -6.00 6.86
C GLY A 42 26.49 -7.51 6.90
N ARG A 43 25.70 -8.00 7.87
CA ARG A 43 25.34 -9.43 7.97
C ARG A 43 24.54 -9.91 6.77
N GLU A 44 23.54 -9.13 6.35
CA GLU A 44 22.74 -9.48 5.17
C GLU A 44 23.56 -9.45 3.87
N ARG A 45 24.50 -8.52 3.75
CA ARG A 45 25.42 -8.42 2.62
C ARG A 45 26.35 -9.63 2.56
N GLU A 46 26.92 -10.05 3.68
CA GLU A 46 27.78 -11.24 3.77
C GLU A 46 26.99 -12.49 3.36
N ARG A 47 25.80 -12.68 3.94
CA ARG A 47 24.87 -13.76 3.58
C ARG A 47 24.56 -13.75 2.08
N MET A 48 24.28 -12.58 1.50
CA MET A 48 23.96 -12.45 0.08
C MET A 48 25.15 -12.77 -0.83
N VAL A 49 26.38 -12.38 -0.47
CA VAL A 49 27.58 -12.74 -1.26
C VAL A 49 27.81 -14.25 -1.26
N HIS A 50 27.71 -14.90 -0.11
CA HIS A 50 27.84 -16.36 -0.02
C HIS A 50 26.73 -17.08 -0.80
N MET A 51 25.49 -16.60 -0.68
CA MET A 51 24.38 -17.12 -1.47
C MET A 51 24.67 -17.04 -2.98
N PHE A 52 25.11 -15.88 -3.49
CA PHE A 52 25.46 -15.77 -4.92
C PHE A 52 26.62 -16.70 -5.31
N ALA A 53 27.61 -16.91 -4.45
CA ALA A 53 28.67 -17.87 -4.70
C ALA A 53 28.11 -19.30 -4.83
N ASP A 54 27.21 -19.70 -3.93
CA ASP A 54 26.59 -21.02 -3.91
C ASP A 54 25.66 -21.24 -5.11
N THR A 55 24.94 -20.22 -5.58
CA THR A 55 24.05 -20.33 -6.75
C THR A 55 24.76 -20.75 -8.04
N LEU A 56 26.07 -20.53 -8.15
CA LEU A 56 26.86 -20.92 -9.32
C LEU A 56 26.92 -22.43 -9.54
N ILE A 57 26.76 -23.23 -8.47
CA ILE A 57 26.84 -24.70 -8.52
C ILE A 57 25.49 -25.38 -8.34
N MET A 58 24.42 -24.61 -8.16
CA MET A 58 23.06 -25.12 -7.98
C MET A 58 22.39 -25.39 -9.33
N ASP A 59 21.51 -26.38 -9.36
CA ASP A 59 20.56 -26.49 -10.45
C ASP A 59 19.55 -25.33 -10.43
N GLU A 60 18.77 -25.19 -11.51
CA GLU A 60 17.84 -24.08 -11.64
C GLU A 60 16.72 -24.09 -10.60
N SER A 61 16.22 -25.27 -10.22
CA SER A 61 15.10 -25.36 -9.27
C SER A 61 15.55 -24.98 -7.86
N ASP A 62 16.68 -25.56 -7.41
CA ASP A 62 17.27 -25.31 -6.10
C ASP A 62 17.71 -23.84 -5.96
N ARG A 63 18.23 -23.26 -7.05
CA ARG A 63 18.62 -21.85 -7.11
C ARG A 63 17.41 -20.93 -6.93
N ILE A 64 16.33 -21.18 -7.66
CA ILE A 64 15.09 -20.37 -7.54
C ILE A 64 14.52 -20.48 -6.12
N GLU A 65 14.45 -21.68 -5.55
CA GLU A 65 13.95 -21.88 -4.19
C GLU A 65 14.80 -21.17 -3.14
N THR A 66 16.13 -21.27 -3.25
CA THR A 66 17.08 -20.60 -2.35
C THR A 66 16.93 -19.07 -2.42
N LEU A 67 16.91 -18.50 -3.63
CA LEU A 67 16.78 -17.05 -3.84
C LEU A 67 15.42 -16.52 -3.40
N LYS A 68 14.36 -17.30 -3.60
CA LYS A 68 13.02 -16.97 -3.13
C LYS A 68 12.96 -16.93 -1.61
N SER A 69 13.44 -17.97 -0.94
CA SER A 69 13.46 -18.07 0.52
C SER A 69 14.23 -16.90 1.14
N TRP A 70 15.44 -16.62 0.63
CA TRP A 70 16.22 -15.47 1.06
C TRP A 70 15.51 -14.14 0.79
N GLY A 71 14.95 -13.94 -0.41
CA GLY A 71 14.30 -12.70 -0.79
C GLY A 71 13.05 -12.40 0.05
N GLU A 72 12.27 -13.43 0.37
CA GLU A 72 11.12 -13.33 1.27
C GLU A 72 11.55 -12.96 2.70
N GLU A 73 12.58 -13.62 3.24
CA GLU A 73 13.08 -13.37 4.60
C GLU A 73 13.72 -11.98 4.73
N ALA A 74 14.75 -11.70 3.93
CA ALA A 74 15.51 -10.45 3.98
C ALA A 74 14.64 -9.25 3.57
N GLY A 75 13.80 -9.41 2.54
CA GLY A 75 12.85 -8.39 2.12
C GLY A 75 11.83 -8.08 3.22
N THR A 76 11.31 -9.10 3.91
CA THR A 76 10.39 -8.90 5.03
C THR A 76 11.09 -8.17 6.17
N GLU A 77 12.26 -8.62 6.63
CA GLU A 77 13.00 -7.98 7.71
C GLU A 77 13.32 -6.52 7.39
N LEU A 78 13.96 -6.24 6.26
CA LEU A 78 14.41 -4.90 5.91
C LEU A 78 13.25 -3.95 5.62
N SER A 79 12.11 -4.45 5.13
CA SER A 79 10.93 -3.61 4.92
C SER A 79 10.37 -3.03 6.21
N HIS A 80 10.67 -3.61 7.40
CA HIS A 80 10.22 -3.08 8.69
C HIS A 80 10.94 -1.81 9.13
N PHE A 81 12.11 -1.52 8.56
CA PHE A 81 12.84 -0.31 8.89
C PHE A 81 12.28 0.90 8.12
N GLU A 82 11.69 1.85 8.82
CA GLU A 82 11.08 3.05 8.21
C GLU A 82 12.07 3.90 7.39
N MET A 83 13.36 3.83 7.73
CA MET A 83 14.42 4.57 7.03
C MET A 83 14.91 3.88 5.76
N ILE A 84 14.51 2.62 5.51
CA ILE A 84 14.93 1.84 4.35
C ILE A 84 13.79 1.83 3.32
N SER A 85 14.10 2.26 2.10
CA SER A 85 13.21 2.10 0.95
C SER A 85 13.74 1.08 -0.04
N LEU A 86 12.83 0.48 -0.80
CA LEU A 86 13.17 -0.48 -1.84
C LEU A 86 14.16 0.10 -2.85
N ASP A 87 13.99 1.36 -3.28
CA ASP A 87 14.88 1.98 -4.27
C ASP A 87 16.32 2.11 -3.75
N MET A 88 16.51 2.39 -2.47
CA MET A 88 17.84 2.49 -1.85
C MET A 88 18.56 1.16 -1.88
N MET A 89 17.84 0.07 -1.57
CA MET A 89 18.38 -1.28 -1.61
C MET A 89 18.69 -1.70 -3.05
N LEU A 90 17.75 -1.51 -3.99
CA LEU A 90 17.99 -1.85 -5.40
C LEU A 90 19.14 -1.05 -6.03
N ARG A 91 19.44 0.15 -5.51
CA ARG A 91 20.53 0.98 -6.01
C ARG A 91 21.92 0.39 -5.78
N GLU A 92 22.07 -0.54 -4.83
CA GLU A 92 23.35 -1.19 -4.56
C GLU A 92 23.60 -2.43 -5.44
N MET A 93 22.56 -3.00 -6.06
CA MET A 93 22.66 -4.21 -6.90
C MET A 93 23.64 -4.10 -8.09
N PRO A 94 23.77 -2.96 -8.79
CA PRO A 94 24.81 -2.81 -9.81
C PRO A 94 26.23 -2.96 -9.25
N LYS A 95 26.46 -2.60 -7.98
CA LYS A 95 27.78 -2.77 -7.34
C LYS A 95 28.09 -4.25 -7.15
N TYR A 96 27.13 -5.04 -6.66
CA TYR A 96 27.25 -6.50 -6.57
C TYR A 96 27.57 -7.14 -7.91
N ARG A 97 26.79 -6.81 -8.94
CA ARG A 97 27.01 -7.30 -10.31
C ARG A 97 28.43 -7.03 -10.79
N ASN A 98 28.93 -5.82 -10.58
CA ASN A 98 30.25 -5.42 -11.03
C ASN A 98 31.37 -6.09 -10.23
N THR A 99 31.23 -6.22 -8.91
CA THR A 99 32.26 -6.84 -8.06
C THR A 99 32.32 -8.35 -8.28
N LEU A 100 31.18 -9.04 -8.26
CA LEU A 100 31.11 -10.49 -8.52
C LEU A 100 31.56 -10.81 -9.96
N GLY A 101 31.10 -10.03 -10.93
CA GLY A 101 31.51 -10.19 -12.33
C GLY A 101 33.01 -9.94 -12.54
N ALA A 102 33.64 -9.07 -11.76
CA ALA A 102 35.08 -8.84 -11.83
C ALA A 102 35.88 -10.06 -11.33
N VAL A 103 35.46 -10.69 -10.22
CA VAL A 103 36.06 -11.92 -9.71
C VAL A 103 35.95 -13.03 -10.75
N ILE A 104 34.74 -13.26 -11.29
CA ILE A 104 34.51 -14.27 -12.32
C ILE A 104 35.36 -14.00 -13.56
N LYS A 105 35.42 -12.76 -14.03
CA LYS A 105 36.22 -12.38 -15.19
C LYS A 105 37.71 -12.65 -14.97
N HIS A 106 38.25 -12.28 -13.81
CA HIS A 106 39.67 -12.48 -13.50
C HIS A 106 40.02 -13.97 -13.51
N GLU A 107 39.27 -14.78 -12.78
CA GLU A 107 39.50 -16.22 -12.68
C GLU A 107 39.25 -16.94 -14.01
N ALA A 108 38.31 -16.46 -14.84
CA ALA A 108 38.07 -17.04 -16.16
C ALA A 108 39.28 -16.85 -17.09
N ILE A 109 39.95 -15.69 -17.01
CA ILE A 109 41.18 -15.41 -17.76
C ILE A 109 42.32 -16.31 -17.27
N GLU A 110 42.52 -16.43 -15.95
CA GLU A 110 43.56 -17.28 -15.36
C GLU A 110 43.39 -18.77 -15.71
N LEU A 111 42.13 -19.23 -15.77
CA LEU A 111 41.78 -20.60 -16.16
C LEU A 111 41.76 -20.81 -17.68
N GLY A 112 41.89 -19.76 -18.49
CA GLY A 112 41.90 -19.83 -19.95
C GLY A 112 40.55 -20.18 -20.58
N LEU A 113 39.43 -19.79 -19.96
CA LEU A 113 38.08 -20.03 -20.49
C LEU A 113 37.87 -19.29 -21.82
N ASP A 114 37.18 -19.93 -22.76
CA ASP A 114 36.73 -19.27 -23.99
C ASP A 114 35.50 -18.36 -23.75
N ALA A 115 35.10 -17.60 -24.76
CA ALA A 115 33.97 -16.68 -24.65
C ALA A 115 32.62 -17.38 -24.35
N ARG A 116 32.43 -18.62 -24.80
CA ARG A 116 31.21 -19.39 -24.54
C ARG A 116 31.21 -19.88 -23.09
N GLU A 117 32.32 -20.43 -22.62
CA GLU A 117 32.45 -20.86 -21.23
C GLU A 117 32.29 -19.69 -20.25
N MET A 118 32.85 -18.51 -20.58
CA MET A 118 32.64 -17.29 -19.80
C MET A 118 31.16 -16.88 -19.78
N TYR A 119 30.47 -16.97 -20.92
CA TYR A 119 29.05 -16.66 -21.02
C TYR A 119 28.20 -17.62 -20.16
N ASP A 120 28.51 -18.91 -20.17
CA ASP A 120 27.79 -19.91 -19.37
C ASP A 120 27.91 -19.60 -17.88
N VAL A 121 29.08 -19.16 -17.39
CA VAL A 121 29.25 -18.79 -15.97
C VAL A 121 28.55 -17.46 -15.64
N ILE A 122 28.71 -16.43 -16.46
CA ILE A 122 28.16 -15.10 -16.15
C ILE A 122 26.63 -15.07 -16.25
N SER A 123 26.04 -15.91 -17.11
CA SER A 123 24.59 -16.01 -17.26
C SER A 123 23.91 -16.56 -16.01
N VAL A 124 24.53 -17.52 -15.32
CA VAL A 124 24.04 -18.03 -14.02
C VAL A 124 24.04 -16.91 -12.97
N LEU A 125 25.12 -16.14 -12.88
CA LEU A 125 25.18 -15.00 -11.96
C LEU A 125 24.12 -13.94 -12.30
N ASP A 126 23.95 -13.62 -13.59
CA ASP A 126 22.96 -12.63 -14.04
C ASP A 126 21.54 -13.04 -13.66
N GLN A 127 21.16 -14.29 -13.95
CA GLN A 127 19.85 -14.82 -13.57
C GLN A 127 19.67 -14.78 -12.04
N SER A 128 20.69 -15.19 -11.29
CA SER A 128 20.65 -15.18 -9.82
C SER A 128 20.45 -13.78 -9.24
N LEU A 129 21.14 -12.78 -9.78
CA LEU A 129 20.98 -11.37 -9.38
C LEU A 129 19.58 -10.86 -9.71
N ASN A 130 19.03 -11.22 -10.87
CA ASN A 130 17.69 -10.79 -11.29
C ASN A 130 16.59 -11.42 -10.42
N ASP A 131 16.71 -12.71 -10.12
CA ASP A 131 15.80 -13.43 -9.22
C ASP A 131 15.89 -12.88 -7.78
N ALA A 132 17.11 -12.63 -7.29
CA ALA A 132 17.31 -11.96 -6.00
C ALA A 132 16.61 -10.59 -5.94
N ILE A 133 16.79 -9.76 -6.97
CA ILE A 133 16.10 -8.46 -7.08
C ILE A 133 14.59 -8.64 -7.01
N TYR A 134 14.06 -9.58 -7.78
CA TYR A 134 12.61 -9.82 -7.85
C TYR A 134 12.06 -10.26 -6.50
N PHE A 135 12.58 -11.36 -5.92
CA PHE A 135 12.07 -11.92 -4.68
C PHE A 135 12.26 -10.97 -3.49
N PHE A 136 13.37 -10.24 -3.43
CA PHE A 136 13.59 -9.20 -2.42
C PHE A 136 12.59 -8.04 -2.52
N SER A 137 12.17 -7.69 -3.74
CA SER A 137 11.24 -6.57 -3.95
C SER A 137 9.81 -6.90 -3.54
N VAL A 138 9.41 -8.18 -3.57
CA VAL A 138 8.04 -8.62 -3.31
C VAL A 138 7.54 -8.19 -1.92
N PRO A 139 8.25 -8.46 -0.80
CA PRO A 139 7.81 -8.01 0.53
C PRO A 139 7.63 -6.50 0.66
N PHE A 140 8.53 -5.70 0.07
CA PHE A 140 8.41 -4.24 0.07
C PHE A 140 7.14 -3.77 -0.64
N VAL A 141 6.88 -4.30 -1.84
CA VAL A 141 5.69 -3.95 -2.62
C VAL A 141 4.42 -4.40 -1.91
N GLN A 142 4.43 -5.59 -1.29
CA GLN A 142 3.28 -6.11 -0.56
C GLN A 142 2.96 -5.24 0.67
N LYS A 143 3.97 -4.87 1.46
CA LYS A 143 3.80 -3.97 2.62
C LYS A 143 3.21 -2.62 2.22
N GLU A 144 3.68 -2.03 1.11
CA GLU A 144 3.14 -0.77 0.61
C GLU A 144 1.70 -0.91 0.14
N LYS A 145 1.36 -2.01 -0.56
CA LYS A 145 -0.04 -2.31 -0.92
C LYS A 145 -0.92 -2.48 0.32
N ASP A 146 -0.47 -3.20 1.33
CA ASP A 146 -1.22 -3.42 2.56
C ASP A 146 -1.45 -2.10 3.31
N ARG A 147 -0.44 -1.22 3.36
CA ARG A 147 -0.57 0.12 3.94
C ARG A 147 -1.56 0.99 3.17
N LEU A 148 -1.53 0.95 1.84
CA LEU A 148 -2.49 1.67 1.00
C LEU A 148 -3.91 1.16 1.20
N ASN A 149 -4.11 -0.16 1.22
CA ASN A 149 -5.41 -0.78 1.46
C ASN A 149 -5.94 -0.43 2.86
N LEU A 150 -5.10 -0.49 3.89
CA LEU A 150 -5.47 -0.08 5.24
C LEU A 150 -5.87 1.40 5.27
N THR A 151 -5.10 2.28 4.61
CA THR A 151 -5.41 3.71 4.52
C THR A 151 -6.73 3.95 3.81
N GLN A 152 -6.99 3.26 2.70
CA GLN A 152 -8.26 3.36 1.96
C GLN A 152 -9.44 2.85 2.81
N ASN A 153 -9.26 1.75 3.53
CA ASN A 153 -10.29 1.22 4.43
C ASN A 153 -10.59 2.17 5.58
N LEU A 154 -9.57 2.75 6.21
CA LEU A 154 -9.75 3.76 7.26
C LEU A 154 -10.48 5.00 6.74
N VAL A 155 -10.12 5.49 5.55
CA VAL A 155 -10.85 6.58 4.89
C VAL A 155 -12.31 6.16 4.61
N SER A 156 -12.54 4.92 4.19
CA SER A 156 -13.89 4.39 3.94
C SER A 156 -14.73 4.25 5.21
N GLU A 157 -14.14 3.79 6.32
CA GLU A 157 -14.82 3.70 7.62
C GLU A 157 -15.20 5.08 8.17
N LEU A 158 -14.39 6.10 7.90
CA LEU A 158 -14.68 7.49 8.22
C LEU A 158 -15.72 8.14 7.29
N SER A 159 -16.20 7.44 6.24
CA SER A 159 -17.10 8.02 5.22
C SER A 159 -18.51 8.35 5.71
N VAL A 160 -18.94 7.74 6.82
CA VAL A 160 -20.29 7.89 7.37
C VAL A 160 -20.21 8.31 8.84
N PRO A 161 -19.72 9.52 9.14
CA PRO A 161 -19.56 9.96 10.51
C PRO A 161 -20.93 10.37 11.07
N LEU A 162 -21.64 9.45 11.73
CA LEU A 162 -22.76 9.83 12.58
C LEU A 162 -22.22 10.49 13.84
N VAL A 163 -22.41 11.80 13.94
CA VAL A 163 -22.00 12.60 15.10
C VAL A 163 -23.18 12.73 16.04
N SER A 164 -23.17 11.97 17.15
CA SER A 164 -24.21 12.05 18.18
C SER A 164 -24.21 13.41 18.86
N ILE A 165 -25.38 14.04 18.94
CA ILE A 165 -25.60 15.32 19.64
C ILE A 165 -26.19 15.06 21.03
N ASN A 166 -27.06 14.06 21.12
CA ASN A 166 -27.61 13.54 22.36
C ASN A 166 -28.04 12.07 22.15
N ASP A 167 -28.59 11.44 23.18
CA ASP A 167 -28.97 10.02 23.18
C ASP A 167 -29.97 9.62 22.08
N GLN A 168 -30.67 10.58 21.46
CA GLN A 168 -31.74 10.30 20.47
C GLN A 168 -31.55 11.07 19.17
N THR A 169 -30.45 11.82 19.01
CA THR A 169 -30.22 12.70 17.86
C THR A 169 -28.77 12.63 17.41
N ALA A 170 -28.56 12.40 16.12
CA ALA A 170 -27.25 12.49 15.48
C ALA A 170 -27.29 13.34 14.21
N ILE A 171 -26.10 13.70 13.74
CA ILE A 171 -25.88 14.41 12.48
C ILE A 171 -25.09 13.50 11.54
N LEU A 172 -25.51 13.43 10.28
CA LEU A 172 -24.78 12.85 9.16
C LEU A 172 -24.33 14.00 8.22
N PRO A 173 -23.10 14.50 8.34
CA PRO A 173 -22.58 15.51 7.43
C PRO A 173 -22.12 14.85 6.11
N LEU A 174 -22.66 15.30 4.99
CA LEU A 174 -22.21 14.90 3.65
C LEU A 174 -21.27 15.97 3.08
N VAL A 175 -19.97 15.68 3.12
CA VAL A 175 -18.90 16.59 2.66
C VAL A 175 -18.23 16.05 1.40
N GLY A 176 -18.00 16.91 0.41
CA GLY A 176 -17.30 16.59 -0.83
C GLY A 176 -18.22 16.02 -1.91
N ALA A 177 -17.67 15.33 -2.89
CA ALA A 177 -18.47 14.61 -3.88
C ALA A 177 -19.04 13.32 -3.26
N VAL A 178 -20.32 13.07 -3.51
CA VAL A 178 -20.93 11.76 -3.27
C VAL A 178 -21.10 11.13 -4.64
N ASP A 179 -20.38 10.03 -4.88
CA ASP A 179 -20.51 9.21 -6.07
C ASP A 179 -21.39 7.99 -5.80
N HIS A 180 -21.52 7.11 -6.80
CA HIS A 180 -22.34 5.91 -6.74
C HIS A 180 -21.96 5.01 -5.55
N ASP A 181 -20.68 4.68 -5.43
CA ASP A 181 -20.18 3.75 -4.42
C ASP A 181 -20.40 4.31 -3.01
N ARG A 182 -20.13 5.61 -2.82
CA ARG A 182 -20.35 6.27 -1.53
C ARG A 182 -21.83 6.33 -1.16
N ALA A 183 -22.74 6.52 -2.13
CA ALA A 183 -24.17 6.53 -1.87
C ALA A 183 -24.70 5.14 -1.42
N VAL A 184 -24.16 4.05 -1.98
CA VAL A 184 -24.47 2.67 -1.54
C VAL A 184 -23.96 2.43 -0.12
N ILE A 185 -22.69 2.76 0.15
CA ILE A 185 -22.09 2.63 1.49
C ILE A 185 -22.88 3.42 2.55
N LEU A 186 -23.38 4.61 2.20
CA LEU A 186 -24.23 5.41 3.09
C LEU A 186 -25.49 4.65 3.50
N GLN A 187 -26.20 4.00 2.58
CA GLN A 187 -27.38 3.22 2.94
C GLN A 187 -27.04 2.01 3.82
N GLU A 188 -26.00 1.27 3.45
CA GLU A 188 -25.60 0.05 4.17
C GLU A 188 -25.15 0.34 5.60
N ARG A 189 -24.55 1.51 5.86
CA ARG A 189 -24.01 1.84 7.19
C ARG A 189 -24.89 2.75 8.02
N VAL A 190 -25.60 3.72 7.43
CA VAL A 190 -26.42 4.67 8.20
C VAL A 190 -27.59 3.95 8.88
N LEU A 191 -28.27 3.04 8.17
CA LEU A 191 -29.47 2.39 8.71
C LEU A 191 -29.15 1.50 9.93
N PRO A 192 -28.15 0.59 9.90
CA PRO A 192 -27.78 -0.20 11.07
C PRO A 192 -27.29 0.68 12.23
N ASN A 193 -26.40 1.65 11.96
CA ASN A 193 -25.84 2.49 13.02
C ASN A 193 -26.91 3.37 13.68
N ALA A 194 -27.83 3.94 12.91
CA ALA A 194 -28.92 4.76 13.46
C ALA A 194 -29.89 3.92 14.32
N SER A 195 -30.09 2.65 13.95
CA SER A 195 -30.89 1.69 14.72
C SER A 195 -30.18 1.26 16.02
N GLU A 196 -28.89 0.92 15.95
CA GLU A 196 -28.07 0.54 17.11
C GLU A 196 -27.99 1.67 18.15
N LEU A 197 -27.86 2.91 17.67
CA LEU A 197 -27.87 4.12 18.51
C LEU A 197 -29.28 4.52 18.98
N GLN A 198 -30.35 3.80 18.58
CA GLN A 198 -31.74 4.08 18.95
C GLN A 198 -32.18 5.53 18.67
N LEU A 199 -31.71 6.09 17.55
CA LEU A 199 -31.99 7.48 17.21
C LEU A 199 -33.49 7.70 16.95
N LYS A 200 -34.01 8.84 17.41
CA LYS A 200 -35.32 9.35 16.99
C LYS A 200 -35.20 10.35 15.85
N ASN A 201 -34.11 11.10 15.82
CA ASN A 201 -33.87 12.14 14.81
C ASN A 201 -32.49 11.94 14.19
N LEU A 202 -32.42 12.06 12.86
CA LEU A 202 -31.14 12.12 12.15
C LEU A 202 -31.14 13.36 11.26
N ILE A 203 -30.22 14.29 11.54
CA ILE A 203 -30.02 15.46 10.67
C ILE A 203 -29.00 15.12 9.60
N ILE A 204 -29.39 15.16 8.33
CA ILE A 204 -28.49 15.03 7.19
C ILE A 204 -28.10 16.42 6.72
N ASP A 205 -26.84 16.80 6.91
CA ASP A 205 -26.31 18.10 6.48
C ASP A 205 -25.68 18.00 5.09
N LEU A 206 -26.27 18.73 4.14
CA LEU A 206 -25.86 18.77 2.74
C LEU A 206 -25.04 20.03 2.41
N SER A 207 -24.68 20.84 3.42
CA SER A 207 -23.96 22.10 3.22
C SER A 207 -22.61 21.94 2.51
N GLY A 208 -21.96 20.78 2.67
CA GLY A 208 -20.68 20.43 2.06
C GLY A 208 -20.77 19.75 0.69
N LEU A 209 -21.98 19.56 0.14
CA LEU A 209 -22.23 18.86 -1.12
C LEU A 209 -22.25 19.88 -2.28
N GLN A 210 -21.35 19.72 -3.25
CA GLN A 210 -21.21 20.68 -4.36
C GLN A 210 -22.24 20.46 -5.46
N THR A 211 -22.48 19.20 -5.83
CA THR A 211 -23.41 18.79 -6.88
C THR A 211 -24.02 17.44 -6.53
N THR A 212 -25.22 17.19 -7.03
CA THR A 212 -25.91 15.90 -6.87
C THR A 212 -26.42 15.47 -8.25
N ASP A 213 -26.10 14.24 -8.66
CA ASP A 213 -26.68 13.64 -9.85
C ASP A 213 -28.01 12.94 -9.53
N THR A 214 -28.69 12.45 -10.56
CA THR A 214 -29.96 11.74 -10.40
C THR A 214 -29.84 10.49 -9.54
N PHE A 215 -28.74 9.73 -9.65
CA PHE A 215 -28.57 8.48 -8.91
C PHE A 215 -28.44 8.74 -7.41
N VAL A 216 -27.55 9.66 -7.03
CA VAL A 216 -27.30 10.03 -5.63
C VAL A 216 -28.55 10.62 -4.99
N ALA A 217 -29.29 11.45 -5.73
CA ALA A 217 -30.59 11.98 -5.27
C ALA A 217 -31.57 10.86 -4.90
N HIS A 218 -31.71 9.84 -5.76
CA HIS A 218 -32.57 8.68 -5.46
C HIS A 218 -32.08 7.89 -4.25
N GLN A 219 -30.77 7.66 -4.12
CA GLN A 219 -30.23 6.93 -2.97
C GLN A 219 -30.45 7.68 -1.65
N LEU A 220 -30.35 9.02 -1.63
CA LEU A 220 -30.64 9.81 -0.43
C LEU A 220 -32.12 9.73 -0.04
N PHE A 221 -33.04 9.76 -1.01
CA PHE A 221 -34.47 9.62 -0.73
C PHE A 221 -34.83 8.22 -0.23
N ASN A 222 -34.26 7.17 -0.82
CA ASN A 222 -34.42 5.81 -0.31
C ASN A 222 -33.93 5.69 1.13
N LEU A 223 -32.82 6.34 1.47
CA LEU A 223 -32.32 6.41 2.85
C LEU A 223 -33.33 7.12 3.77
N PHE A 224 -33.89 8.26 3.36
CA PHE A 224 -34.89 9.00 4.15
C PHE A 224 -36.18 8.18 4.40
N ASP A 225 -36.65 7.47 3.38
CA ASP A 225 -37.82 6.59 3.48
C ASP A 225 -37.53 5.40 4.41
N ALA A 226 -36.36 4.77 4.26
CA ALA A 226 -35.94 3.66 5.13
C ALA A 226 -35.81 4.10 6.59
N LEU A 227 -35.20 5.27 6.87
CA LEU A 227 -35.15 5.85 8.22
C LEU A 227 -36.55 6.06 8.79
N SER A 228 -37.46 6.63 7.98
CA SER A 228 -38.85 6.87 8.40
C SER A 228 -39.59 5.58 8.73
N LEU A 229 -39.36 4.50 7.97
CA LEU A 229 -39.92 3.17 8.23
C LEU A 229 -39.37 2.55 9.54
N LEU A 230 -38.12 2.85 9.89
CA LEU A 230 -37.51 2.46 11.16
C LEU A 230 -37.97 3.35 12.34
N GLY A 231 -38.83 4.33 12.11
CA GLY A 231 -39.30 5.26 13.14
C GLY A 231 -38.31 6.37 13.48
N ILE A 232 -37.28 6.56 12.66
CA ILE A 232 -36.27 7.61 12.79
C ILE A 232 -36.69 8.76 11.88
N GLN A 233 -36.88 9.96 12.42
CA GLN A 233 -37.26 11.14 11.65
C GLN A 233 -36.05 11.73 10.91
N PRO A 234 -36.01 11.66 9.56
CA PRO A 234 -34.98 12.34 8.80
C PRO A 234 -35.27 13.85 8.75
N ILE A 235 -34.23 14.65 9.01
CA ILE A 235 -34.25 16.11 8.90
C ILE A 235 -33.10 16.50 7.98
N VAL A 236 -33.33 17.37 7.01
CA VAL A 236 -32.29 17.79 6.05
C VAL A 236 -31.91 19.24 6.31
N SER A 237 -30.62 19.55 6.23
CA SER A 237 -30.12 20.93 6.31
C SER A 237 -29.11 21.24 5.22
N GLY A 238 -28.90 22.53 4.93
CA GLY A 238 -27.82 22.96 4.04
C GLY A 238 -28.03 22.67 2.55
N ILE A 239 -29.28 22.48 2.10
CA ILE A 239 -29.58 22.27 0.67
C ILE A 239 -29.20 23.52 -0.12
N SER A 240 -28.27 23.40 -1.07
CA SER A 240 -27.92 24.49 -1.98
C SER A 240 -29.02 24.71 -3.03
N PRO A 241 -29.15 25.93 -3.60
CA PRO A 241 -30.15 26.20 -4.64
C PRO A 241 -30.05 25.26 -5.86
N ALA A 242 -28.84 24.87 -6.25
CA ALA A 242 -28.61 23.94 -7.36
C ALA A 242 -29.17 22.55 -7.04
N ILE A 243 -28.88 22.02 -5.86
CA ILE A 243 -29.40 20.72 -5.40
C ILE A 243 -30.93 20.77 -5.30
N ALA A 244 -31.49 21.84 -4.73
CA ALA A 244 -32.94 22.01 -4.64
C ALA A 244 -33.63 21.97 -6.02
N GLN A 245 -33.06 22.66 -7.02
CA GLN A 245 -33.59 22.62 -8.39
C GLN A 245 -33.55 21.22 -9.00
N THR A 246 -32.43 20.50 -8.83
CA THR A 246 -32.29 19.11 -9.30
C THR A 246 -33.35 18.21 -8.66
N LEU A 247 -33.55 18.29 -7.34
CA LEU A 247 -34.53 17.46 -6.65
C LEU A 247 -35.97 17.72 -7.11
N VAL A 248 -36.31 19.00 -7.37
CA VAL A 248 -37.62 19.39 -7.93
C VAL A 248 -37.80 18.85 -9.35
N GLN A 249 -36.77 18.94 -10.20
CA GLN A 249 -36.82 18.43 -11.58
C GLN A 249 -37.03 16.90 -11.62
N LEU A 250 -36.47 16.17 -10.66
CA LEU A 250 -36.63 14.73 -10.52
C LEU A 250 -38.00 14.32 -9.94
N GLY A 251 -38.84 15.28 -9.54
CA GLY A 251 -40.14 15.01 -8.92
C GLY A 251 -40.04 14.45 -7.51
N LEU A 252 -38.88 14.55 -6.86
CA LEU A 252 -38.68 14.09 -5.49
C LEU A 252 -39.31 15.10 -4.52
N THR A 253 -40.24 14.65 -3.69
CA THR A 253 -41.01 15.53 -2.80
C THR A 253 -40.64 15.32 -1.34
N PHE A 254 -40.29 16.41 -0.65
CA PHE A 254 -39.96 16.43 0.79
C PHE A 254 -41.20 16.39 1.70
N GLY A 255 -42.31 15.76 1.26
CA GLY A 255 -43.63 15.93 1.89
C GLY A 255 -43.66 15.70 3.42
N ARG A 256 -42.91 14.71 3.92
CA ARG A 256 -42.78 14.40 5.35
C ARG A 256 -41.41 14.75 5.94
N ILE A 257 -40.46 15.13 5.10
CA ILE A 257 -39.06 15.37 5.48
C ILE A 257 -38.91 16.86 5.77
N LYS A 258 -38.51 17.20 6.99
CA LYS A 258 -38.28 18.60 7.37
C LYS A 258 -36.97 19.07 6.75
N SER A 259 -36.97 20.24 6.11
CA SER A 259 -35.75 20.86 5.57
C SER A 259 -35.51 22.24 6.16
N PHE A 260 -34.25 22.56 6.39
CA PHE A 260 -33.79 23.84 6.95
C PHE A 260 -32.63 24.40 6.14
N ALA A 261 -32.47 25.72 6.11
CA ALA A 261 -31.39 26.35 5.36
C ALA A 261 -30.01 26.09 6.00
N THR A 262 -29.97 25.90 7.32
CA THR A 262 -28.72 25.70 8.07
C THR A 262 -28.87 24.60 9.12
N LEU A 263 -27.76 23.94 9.44
CA LEU A 263 -27.72 22.96 10.53
C LEU A 263 -28.19 23.54 11.87
N LYS A 264 -27.85 24.81 12.15
CA LYS A 264 -28.29 25.53 13.34
C LYS A 264 -29.81 25.60 13.47
N GLN A 265 -30.52 25.85 12.37
CA GLN A 265 -31.99 25.88 12.36
C GLN A 265 -32.59 24.49 12.59
N ALA A 266 -31.97 23.45 12.01
CA ALA A 266 -32.41 22.07 12.22
C ALA A 266 -32.25 21.62 13.68
N LEU A 267 -31.13 21.97 14.32
CA LEU A 267 -30.90 21.68 15.74
C LEU A 267 -31.93 22.39 16.64
N ALA A 268 -32.16 23.68 16.40
CA ALA A 268 -33.16 24.46 17.15
C ALA A 268 -34.58 23.90 17.04
N TYR A 269 -34.91 23.22 15.94
CA TYR A 269 -36.21 22.55 15.75
C TYR A 269 -36.35 21.27 16.59
N ILE A 270 -35.24 20.55 16.85
CA ILE A 270 -35.27 19.31 17.66
C ILE A 270 -35.33 19.63 19.15
N GLU A 271 -34.73 20.74 19.58
CA GLU A 271 -34.70 21.18 20.97
C GLU A 271 -36.01 21.88 21.43
N ALA A 272 -36.93 22.16 20.49
CA ALA A 272 -38.19 22.86 20.72
C ALA A 272 -39.36 21.91 21.03
#